data_AF-A0A7C3GGS3-F1
#
_entry.id   AF-A0A7C3GGS3-F1
#
_cell.length_a   1.000
_cell.length_b   1.000
_cell.length_c   1.000
_cell.angle_alpha   90.00
_cell.angle_beta   90.00
_cell.angle_gamma   90.00
#
_symmetry.space_group_name_H-M   'P 1'
#
loop_
_entity.id
_entity.type
_entity.pdbx_description
1 polymer ?
#
loop_
_entity_poly.entity_id
_entity_poly.type
_entity_poly.pdbx_seq_one_letter_code
_entity_poly.pdbx_strand_id
1 'polypeptide(L)'
;MAILRRDIIKILGLVSGALLLKACTNKNEALDSWQPAYVKLEKEGKLTKRIERAYEILEKCKLCPNRCGVNRLKGERGICRAPEKAMVYSHHPHFGEELPLTGQRGSGTIFFSNCSLRCVFCQNWPISHDGLGREVSDEQLADMMLDLQRIGCHNINLVTPTHVMPNILGATRIALLKGLHLPLCYNTSGYELPENIKLLDGIVDIYLPDLKFMDSEEAARYNYVAASTYPEMAQESIIEMYRQVGDLVTDEHGIAQSGLMIRHLVMPNRVAGTDKFVKWVAENLSPGTYVNIMAQYRVEHKAFEYERIARAITPEEFIEAMEWAMEASLTNLDLRSMANLDIYRARLQ
;
A
#
# COMPACT_ATOMS: atom_id res chain seq x y z
N MET A 1 -46.48 52.80 41.37
CA MET A 1 -47.03 54.10 41.83
C MET A 1 -45.85 55.07 41.88
N ALA A 2 -45.96 56.25 41.26
CA ALA A 2 -44.84 57.11 40.80
C ALA A 2 -43.91 56.43 39.75
N ILE A 3 -43.37 57.04 38.68
CA ILE A 3 -43.26 58.44 38.16
C ILE A 3 -41.96 59.20 38.51
N LEU A 4 -40.91 58.92 37.72
CA LEU A 4 -40.17 59.85 36.83
C LEU A 4 -39.27 61.01 37.36
N ARG A 5 -38.25 61.36 36.52
CA ARG A 5 -37.45 62.62 36.42
C ARG A 5 -36.28 62.76 37.43
N ARG A 6 -35.12 63.40 37.19
CA ARG A 6 -34.36 64.15 36.11
C ARG A 6 -33.05 64.61 36.81
N ASP A 7 -31.96 65.13 36.26
CA ASP A 7 -31.28 65.16 34.93
C ASP A 7 -29.74 65.15 35.29
N ILE A 8 -28.69 65.80 34.75
CA ILE A 8 -28.44 66.78 33.66
C ILE A 8 -26.93 66.78 33.26
N ILE A 9 -26.57 67.28 32.07
CA ILE A 9 -25.27 67.83 31.57
C ILE A 9 -23.94 67.18 32.09
N LYS A 10 -23.17 66.41 31.28
CA LYS A 10 -22.28 66.80 30.14
C LYS A 10 -21.04 67.66 30.48
N ILE A 11 -19.85 67.16 30.12
CA ILE A 11 -18.69 67.93 29.59
C ILE A 11 -17.91 67.01 28.61
N LEU A 12 -17.18 67.58 27.64
CA LEU A 12 -16.45 66.87 26.58
C LEU A 12 -14.91 66.99 26.71
N GLY A 13 -14.17 66.06 26.10
CA GLY A 13 -12.69 66.03 26.09
C GLY A 13 -12.14 64.67 25.61
N LEU A 14 -12.58 64.11 24.47
CA LEU A 14 -12.08 64.36 23.10
C LEU A 14 -10.62 63.92 22.83
N VAL A 15 -10.47 63.04 21.83
CA VAL A 15 -9.23 62.64 21.10
C VAL A 15 -8.18 61.79 21.84
N SER A 16 -8.33 60.46 21.77
CA SER A 16 -7.45 59.54 21.00
C SER A 16 -7.79 58.07 21.32
N GLY A 17 -7.45 57.12 20.43
CA GLY A 17 -7.58 55.67 20.71
C GLY A 17 -8.64 54.87 19.93
N ALA A 18 -9.13 55.36 18.79
CA ALA A 18 -10.05 54.60 17.91
C ALA A 18 -9.32 53.49 17.10
N LEU A 19 -8.69 52.52 17.79
CA LEU A 19 -7.80 51.54 17.17
C LEU A 19 -7.69 50.20 17.95
N LEU A 20 -8.81 49.68 18.48
CA LEU A 20 -8.81 48.41 19.24
C LEU A 20 -10.14 47.64 19.18
N LEU A 21 -10.66 47.36 17.97
CA LEU A 21 -11.84 46.49 17.78
C LEU A 21 -11.93 45.85 16.38
N LYS A 22 -10.80 45.38 15.83
CA LYS A 22 -10.75 44.68 14.53
C LYS A 22 -9.66 43.60 14.43
N ALA A 23 -9.48 42.82 15.50
CA ALA A 23 -8.46 41.77 15.61
C ALA A 23 -8.97 40.48 16.29
N CYS A 24 -10.26 40.15 16.14
CA CYS A 24 -10.84 38.90 16.65
C CYS A 24 -11.56 38.07 15.56
N THR A 25 -11.27 38.33 14.28
CA THR A 25 -11.27 37.25 13.29
C THR A 25 -10.01 36.43 13.51
N ASN A 26 -10.01 35.59 14.56
CA ASN A 26 -8.97 34.58 14.69
C ASN A 26 -8.99 33.75 13.42
N LYS A 27 -7.83 33.63 12.78
CA LYS A 27 -7.65 32.71 11.67
C LYS A 27 -7.97 31.31 12.19
N ASN A 28 -9.02 30.68 11.67
CA ASN A 28 -8.98 29.24 11.47
C ASN A 28 -8.01 28.96 10.32
N GLU A 29 -6.72 29.25 10.56
CA GLU A 29 -5.66 28.38 10.07
C GLU A 29 -5.88 27.08 10.84
N ALA A 30 -6.73 26.22 10.25
CA ALA A 30 -6.82 24.86 10.71
C ALA A 30 -5.40 24.29 10.65
N LEU A 31 -5.00 23.57 11.70
CA LEU A 31 -3.95 22.58 11.56
C LEU A 31 -4.34 21.73 10.36
N ASP A 32 -3.52 21.74 9.30
CA ASP A 32 -3.89 21.16 8.01
C ASP A 32 -4.05 19.65 8.20
N SER A 33 -5.31 19.24 8.46
CA SER A 33 -5.62 17.87 8.81
C SER A 33 -5.29 17.01 7.61
N TRP A 34 -4.36 16.07 7.80
CA TRP A 34 -3.89 15.18 6.76
C TRP A 34 -5.08 14.59 5.98
N GLN A 35 -4.98 14.60 4.65
CA GLN A 35 -6.02 14.19 3.73
C GLN A 35 -5.41 13.22 2.70
N PRO A 36 -6.10 12.11 2.36
CA PRO A 36 -5.63 11.20 1.32
C PRO A 36 -5.42 11.93 -0.02
N ALA A 37 -4.38 11.55 -0.75
CA ALA A 37 -3.92 12.24 -1.95
C ALA A 37 -4.99 12.26 -3.05
N TYR A 38 -5.78 11.19 -3.17
CA TYR A 38 -6.89 11.10 -4.12
C TYR A 38 -7.94 12.23 -3.95
N VAL A 39 -8.11 12.76 -2.72
CA VAL A 39 -9.01 13.90 -2.43
C VAL A 39 -8.55 15.15 -3.17
N LYS A 40 -7.24 15.41 -3.22
CA LYS A 40 -6.65 16.53 -3.96
C LYS A 40 -6.78 16.32 -5.48
N LEU A 41 -6.56 15.11 -5.96
CA LEU A 41 -6.62 14.80 -7.39
C LEU A 41 -8.04 14.92 -7.99
N GLU A 42 -9.09 14.64 -7.22
CA GLU A 42 -10.48 14.92 -7.61
C GLU A 42 -10.79 16.43 -7.56
N LYS A 43 -10.36 17.16 -6.51
CA LYS A 43 -10.51 18.62 -6.42
C LYS A 43 -9.86 19.35 -7.61
N GLU A 44 -8.76 18.80 -8.14
CA GLU A 44 -8.07 19.29 -9.34
C GLU A 44 -8.69 18.80 -10.68
N GLY A 45 -9.76 17.99 -10.64
CA GLY A 45 -10.43 17.45 -11.83
C GLY A 45 -9.59 16.45 -12.65
N LYS A 46 -8.56 15.87 -12.04
CA LYS A 46 -7.58 14.98 -12.70
C LYS A 46 -7.89 13.50 -12.54
N LEU A 47 -8.53 13.09 -11.43
CA LEU A 47 -8.79 11.69 -11.09
C LEU A 47 -9.64 10.97 -12.16
N THR A 48 -10.74 11.58 -12.62
CA THR A 48 -11.61 11.02 -13.69
C THR A 48 -10.81 10.61 -14.93
N LYS A 49 -9.91 11.47 -15.42
CA LYS A 49 -9.10 11.20 -16.62
C LYS A 49 -8.12 10.04 -16.45
N ARG A 50 -7.69 9.77 -15.21
CA ARG A 50 -6.86 8.60 -14.91
C ARG A 50 -7.68 7.32 -14.80
N ILE A 51 -8.93 7.40 -14.34
CA ILE A 51 -9.88 6.28 -14.36
C ILE A 51 -10.21 5.89 -15.80
N GLU A 52 -10.57 6.87 -16.63
CA GLU A 52 -10.79 6.69 -18.08
C GLU A 52 -9.58 5.98 -18.73
N ARG A 53 -8.37 6.53 -18.52
CA ARG A 53 -7.12 5.93 -19.04
C ARG A 53 -6.81 4.55 -18.46
N ALA A 54 -7.17 4.26 -17.21
CA ALA A 54 -7.00 2.93 -16.62
C ALA A 54 -7.94 1.90 -17.26
N TYR A 55 -9.17 2.29 -17.57
CA TYR A 55 -10.14 1.44 -18.26
C TYR A 55 -9.77 1.20 -19.73
N GLU A 56 -9.20 2.18 -20.44
CA GLU A 56 -8.64 2.00 -21.80
C GLU A 56 -7.58 0.86 -21.85
N ILE A 57 -6.79 0.68 -20.79
CA ILE A 57 -5.77 -0.38 -20.73
C ILE A 57 -6.41 -1.78 -20.77
N LEU A 58 -7.68 -1.94 -20.40
CA LEU A 58 -8.40 -3.22 -20.46
C LEU A 58 -8.75 -3.67 -21.89
N GLU A 59 -8.81 -2.76 -22.87
CA GLU A 59 -9.07 -3.12 -24.27
C GLU A 59 -7.95 -3.95 -24.91
N LYS A 60 -6.72 -3.77 -24.41
CA LYS A 60 -5.52 -4.49 -24.83
C LYS A 60 -4.60 -4.65 -23.63
N CYS A 61 -4.95 -5.58 -22.74
CA CYS A 61 -4.47 -5.67 -21.37
C CYS A 61 -2.96 -5.50 -21.19
N LYS A 62 -2.56 -4.38 -20.58
CA LYS A 62 -1.17 -4.05 -20.19
C LYS A 62 -1.06 -3.62 -18.72
N LEU A 63 -1.86 -4.19 -17.82
CA LEU A 63 -1.81 -3.81 -16.38
C LEU A 63 -0.54 -4.28 -15.64
N CYS A 64 0.08 -5.38 -16.09
CA CYS A 64 1.31 -5.92 -15.51
C CYS A 64 2.35 -6.24 -16.60
N PRO A 65 3.63 -6.51 -16.26
CA PRO A 65 4.70 -6.66 -17.25
C PRO A 65 4.51 -7.81 -18.26
N ASN A 66 3.62 -8.77 -17.95
CA ASN A 66 3.09 -9.76 -18.90
C ASN A 66 2.55 -9.16 -20.22
N ARG A 67 1.99 -7.94 -20.17
CA ARG A 67 1.42 -7.20 -21.32
C ARG A 67 0.55 -8.07 -22.26
N CYS A 68 -0.25 -8.96 -21.68
CA CYS A 68 -0.90 -10.10 -22.35
C CYS A 68 -1.90 -9.73 -23.47
N GLY A 69 -2.31 -8.47 -23.58
CA GLY A 69 -2.94 -7.92 -24.79
C GLY A 69 -4.40 -8.33 -25.03
N VAL A 70 -4.98 -9.22 -24.22
CA VAL A 70 -6.39 -9.61 -24.28
C VAL A 70 -7.33 -8.43 -24.03
N ASN A 71 -8.53 -8.46 -24.60
CA ASN A 71 -9.57 -7.47 -24.38
C ASN A 71 -10.51 -7.90 -23.24
N ARG A 72 -10.24 -7.42 -22.02
CA ARG A 72 -11.05 -7.76 -20.84
C ARG A 72 -12.48 -7.20 -20.90
N LEU A 73 -12.69 -6.09 -21.61
CA LEU A 73 -14.03 -5.53 -21.86
C LEU A 73 -14.89 -6.37 -22.82
N LYS A 74 -14.31 -7.43 -23.41
CA LYS A 74 -15.03 -8.48 -24.17
C LYS A 74 -15.09 -9.81 -23.40
N GLY A 75 -14.73 -9.81 -22.11
CA GLY A 75 -14.68 -10.99 -21.26
C GLY A 75 -13.46 -11.89 -21.48
N GLU A 76 -12.49 -11.50 -22.32
CA GLU A 76 -11.26 -12.27 -22.52
C GLU A 76 -10.40 -12.26 -21.26
N ARG A 77 -9.86 -13.42 -20.88
CA ARG A 77 -9.06 -13.59 -19.64
C ARG A 77 -7.60 -13.86 -19.96
N GLY A 78 -6.70 -13.04 -19.41
CA GLY A 78 -5.26 -13.20 -19.54
C GLY A 78 -4.69 -14.24 -18.58
N ILE A 79 -3.36 -14.36 -18.52
CA ILE A 79 -2.67 -15.38 -17.70
C ILE A 79 -2.95 -15.31 -16.20
N CYS A 80 -3.34 -14.14 -15.67
CA CYS A 80 -3.83 -13.99 -14.29
C CYS A 80 -5.20 -14.64 -14.03
N ARG A 81 -5.99 -14.89 -15.08
CA ARG A 81 -7.39 -15.38 -15.11
C ARG A 81 -8.46 -14.42 -14.57
N ALA A 82 -8.12 -13.16 -14.30
CA ALA A 82 -9.08 -12.15 -13.85
C ALA A 82 -10.15 -11.84 -14.93
N PRO A 83 -11.44 -11.70 -14.55
CA PRO A 83 -12.52 -11.23 -15.44
C PRO A 83 -12.39 -9.73 -15.73
N GLU A 84 -13.39 -9.12 -16.39
CA GLU A 84 -13.47 -7.66 -16.53
C GLU A 84 -13.49 -6.95 -15.17
N LYS A 85 -14.43 -7.37 -14.31
CA LYS A 85 -14.69 -6.82 -12.97
C LYS A 85 -13.65 -7.26 -11.93
N ALA A 86 -13.66 -6.60 -10.78
CA ALA A 86 -12.90 -7.05 -9.63
C ALA A 86 -13.47 -8.37 -9.08
N MET A 87 -12.60 -9.33 -8.79
CA MET A 87 -12.90 -10.49 -7.97
C MET A 87 -12.45 -10.21 -6.53
N VAL A 88 -13.37 -10.24 -5.57
CA VAL A 88 -13.06 -10.07 -4.14
C VAL A 88 -13.33 -11.37 -3.40
N TYR A 89 -12.34 -11.85 -2.65
CA TYR A 89 -12.48 -12.99 -1.75
C TYR A 89 -13.12 -12.59 -0.42
N SER A 90 -12.58 -11.56 0.22
CA SER A 90 -13.08 -11.03 1.50
C SER A 90 -12.69 -9.55 1.68
N HIS A 91 -13.45 -8.85 2.53
CA HIS A 91 -13.08 -7.55 3.08
C HIS A 91 -13.28 -7.59 4.60
N HIS A 92 -12.29 -7.19 5.38
CA HIS A 92 -12.37 -7.14 6.87
C HIS A 92 -11.18 -6.36 7.48
N PRO A 93 -11.28 -5.92 8.75
CA PRO A 93 -10.10 -5.51 9.51
C PRO A 93 -9.10 -6.66 9.60
N HIS A 94 -7.85 -6.40 9.23
CA HIS A 94 -6.77 -7.39 9.28
C HIS A 94 -5.63 -6.90 10.18
N PHE A 95 -5.10 -7.81 10.98
CA PHE A 95 -4.06 -7.55 11.99
C PHE A 95 -2.74 -8.27 11.68
N GLY A 96 -2.59 -8.84 10.48
CA GLY A 96 -1.36 -9.53 10.04
C GLY A 96 -0.32 -8.61 9.39
N GLU A 97 -0.72 -7.45 8.88
CA GLU A 97 0.18 -6.47 8.27
C GLU A 97 1.09 -5.79 9.31
N GLU A 98 1.91 -4.83 8.90
CA GLU A 98 2.84 -4.06 9.74
C GLU A 98 2.11 -3.22 10.80
N LEU A 99 2.82 -2.91 11.90
CA LEU A 99 2.27 -2.15 13.02
C LEU A 99 1.73 -0.76 12.60
N PRO A 100 2.40 0.02 11.72
CA PRO A 100 1.85 1.28 11.20
C PRO A 100 0.55 1.12 10.39
N LEU A 101 0.30 -0.05 9.79
CA LEU A 101 -0.93 -0.29 9.01
C LEU A 101 -2.06 -0.85 9.87
N THR A 102 -1.73 -1.53 10.98
CA THR A 102 -2.69 -2.27 11.80
C THR A 102 -3.09 -1.53 13.07
N GLY A 103 -2.15 -0.89 13.76
CA GLY A 103 -2.35 -0.22 15.05
C GLY A 103 -3.27 -1.02 15.98
N GLN A 104 -4.25 -0.35 16.58
CA GLN A 104 -5.27 -0.99 17.43
C GLN A 104 -6.61 -1.33 16.71
N ARG A 105 -6.81 -0.89 15.45
CA ARG A 105 -8.12 -0.94 14.76
C ARG A 105 -8.14 -1.84 13.52
N GLY A 106 -6.98 -2.34 13.10
CA GLY A 106 -6.80 -3.15 11.91
C GLY A 106 -6.50 -2.32 10.66
N SER A 107 -5.78 -2.95 9.74
CA SER A 107 -5.64 -2.53 8.36
C SER A 107 -6.94 -2.88 7.62
N GLY A 108 -7.51 -1.97 6.83
CA GLY A 108 -8.81 -2.18 6.20
C GLY A 108 -8.68 -3.01 4.93
N THR A 109 -8.47 -4.32 5.09
CA THR A 109 -8.01 -5.16 3.97
C THR A 109 -9.15 -5.60 3.06
N ILE A 110 -8.94 -5.47 1.75
CA ILE A 110 -9.71 -6.07 0.67
C ILE A 110 -8.79 -7.06 -0.07
N PHE A 111 -9.09 -8.35 0.03
CA PHE A 111 -8.34 -9.41 -0.65
C PHE A 111 -8.91 -9.66 -2.05
N PHE A 112 -8.17 -9.28 -3.08
CA PHE A 112 -8.55 -9.56 -4.46
C PHE A 112 -8.12 -10.96 -4.89
N SER A 113 -9.01 -11.66 -5.59
CA SER A 113 -8.74 -12.96 -6.20
C SER A 113 -7.96 -12.78 -7.51
N ASN A 114 -7.34 -13.85 -8.01
CA ASN A 114 -6.39 -13.85 -9.15
C ASN A 114 -5.03 -13.18 -8.82
N CYS A 115 -4.02 -13.36 -9.68
CA CYS A 115 -2.68 -12.79 -9.53
C CYS A 115 -1.90 -12.80 -10.85
N SER A 116 -1.08 -11.78 -11.10
CA SER A 116 -0.21 -11.62 -12.27
C SER A 116 1.08 -12.46 -12.25
N LEU A 117 1.60 -12.80 -11.07
CA LEU A 117 2.92 -13.44 -10.90
C LEU A 117 2.85 -14.97 -10.69
N ARG A 118 1.81 -15.43 -9.97
CA ARG A 118 1.52 -16.86 -9.70
C ARG A 118 2.72 -17.67 -9.16
N CYS A 119 3.19 -17.30 -7.98
CA CYS A 119 4.34 -17.92 -7.28
C CYS A 119 4.07 -19.39 -6.92
N VAL A 120 5.05 -20.30 -7.09
CA VAL A 120 4.89 -21.74 -6.75
C VAL A 120 4.75 -22.00 -5.25
N PHE A 121 5.14 -21.04 -4.43
CA PHE A 121 5.10 -21.02 -2.96
C PHE A 121 4.02 -20.07 -2.40
N CYS A 122 3.03 -19.67 -3.21
CA CYS A 122 2.05 -18.68 -2.83
C CYS A 122 1.16 -19.16 -1.66
N GLN A 123 1.27 -18.52 -0.49
CA GLN A 123 0.45 -18.86 0.69
C GLN A 123 -1.05 -18.59 0.45
N ASN A 124 -1.37 -17.62 -0.40
CA ASN A 124 -2.74 -17.26 -0.79
C ASN A 124 -3.23 -18.00 -2.06
N TRP A 125 -2.60 -19.13 -2.45
CA TRP A 125 -2.89 -19.79 -3.73
C TRP A 125 -4.38 -20.10 -4.02
N PRO A 126 -5.26 -20.47 -3.06
CA PRO A 126 -6.67 -20.71 -3.40
C PRO A 126 -7.37 -19.43 -3.92
N ILE A 127 -6.95 -18.27 -3.41
CA ILE A 127 -7.47 -16.96 -3.80
C ILE A 127 -6.78 -16.49 -5.09
N SER A 128 -5.44 -16.54 -5.12
CA SER A 128 -4.61 -15.97 -6.18
C SER A 128 -4.48 -16.86 -7.44
N HIS A 129 -4.56 -18.19 -7.30
CA HIS A 129 -4.37 -19.12 -8.42
C HIS A 129 -5.69 -19.62 -9.01
N ASP A 130 -6.65 -19.98 -8.15
CA ASP A 130 -7.95 -20.54 -8.58
C ASP A 130 -9.05 -19.48 -8.69
N GLY A 131 -8.86 -18.32 -8.05
CA GLY A 131 -9.77 -17.18 -8.16
C GLY A 131 -10.98 -17.26 -7.24
N LEU A 132 -10.87 -17.93 -6.07
CA LEU A 132 -11.96 -17.97 -5.09
C LEU A 132 -12.38 -16.56 -4.67
N GLY A 133 -13.70 -16.30 -4.70
CA GLY A 133 -14.29 -15.00 -4.39
C GLY A 133 -15.59 -14.78 -5.18
N ARG A 134 -16.02 -13.53 -5.30
CA ARG A 134 -17.15 -13.10 -6.14
C ARG A 134 -16.77 -11.92 -7.04
N GLU A 135 -17.37 -11.85 -8.22
CA GLU A 135 -17.31 -10.63 -9.04
C GLU A 135 -18.10 -9.51 -8.34
N VAL A 136 -17.54 -8.30 -8.31
CA VAL A 136 -18.17 -7.10 -7.74
C VAL A 136 -18.09 -5.93 -8.72
N SER A 137 -19.06 -5.02 -8.68
CA SER A 137 -18.98 -3.73 -9.39
C SER A 137 -18.15 -2.71 -8.61
N ASP A 138 -17.74 -1.63 -9.27
CA ASP A 138 -17.00 -0.53 -8.65
C ASP A 138 -17.82 0.15 -7.53
N GLU A 139 -19.16 0.20 -7.64
CA GLU A 139 -20.03 0.69 -6.55
C GLU A 139 -20.00 -0.23 -5.33
N GLN A 140 -20.02 -1.56 -5.55
CA GLN A 140 -19.97 -2.55 -4.48
C GLN A 140 -18.60 -2.56 -3.80
N LEU A 141 -17.52 -2.38 -4.58
CA LEU A 141 -16.17 -2.22 -4.05
C LEU A 141 -16.04 -0.91 -3.26
N ALA A 142 -16.63 0.19 -3.74
CA ALA A 142 -16.70 1.46 -2.99
C ALA A 142 -17.45 1.32 -1.66
N ASP A 143 -18.55 0.57 -1.64
CA ASP A 143 -19.31 0.29 -0.42
C ASP A 143 -18.51 -0.57 0.58
N MET A 144 -17.63 -1.47 0.12
CA MET A 144 -16.67 -2.18 0.99
C MET A 144 -15.64 -1.23 1.62
N MET A 145 -15.10 -0.27 0.86
CA MET A 145 -14.16 0.72 1.39
C MET A 145 -14.80 1.56 2.51
N LEU A 146 -16.04 2.00 2.29
CA LEU A 146 -16.83 2.77 3.27
C LEU A 146 -17.24 1.92 4.48
N ASP A 147 -17.41 0.62 4.32
CA ASP A 147 -17.69 -0.32 5.41
C ASP A 147 -16.47 -0.48 6.33
N LEU A 148 -15.28 -0.66 5.75
CA LEU A 148 -14.01 -0.71 6.49
C LEU A 148 -13.74 0.61 7.24
N GLN A 149 -14.04 1.75 6.62
CA GLN A 149 -13.98 3.06 7.29
C GLN A 149 -14.98 3.17 8.44
N ARG A 150 -16.21 2.70 8.27
CA ARG A 150 -17.26 2.68 9.31
C ARG A 150 -16.94 1.75 10.47
N ILE A 151 -16.23 0.65 10.22
CA ILE A 151 -15.68 -0.25 11.26
C ILE A 151 -14.52 0.44 12.02
N GLY A 152 -13.90 1.46 11.44
CA GLY A 152 -12.84 2.27 12.05
C GLY A 152 -11.42 1.83 11.71
N CYS A 153 -11.24 1.08 10.61
CA CYS A 153 -9.90 0.69 10.13
C CYS A 153 -9.02 1.92 9.88
N HIS A 154 -7.70 1.76 9.94
CA HIS A 154 -6.78 2.90 9.76
C HIS A 154 -6.55 3.32 8.30
N ASN A 155 -6.76 2.40 7.36
CA ASN A 155 -6.52 2.58 5.93
C ASN A 155 -7.47 1.69 5.12
N ILE A 156 -7.44 1.80 3.79
CA ILE A 156 -7.97 0.81 2.84
C ILE A 156 -6.79 0.09 2.18
N ASN A 157 -6.57 -1.17 2.54
CA ASN A 157 -5.44 -1.99 2.10
C ASN A 157 -5.88 -2.95 0.98
N LEU A 158 -5.32 -2.72 -0.20
CA LEU A 158 -5.73 -3.31 -1.47
C LEU A 158 -4.72 -4.40 -1.83
N VAL A 159 -5.07 -5.67 -1.61
CA VAL A 159 -4.12 -6.80 -1.65
C VAL A 159 -4.18 -7.55 -2.98
N THR A 160 -3.04 -7.64 -3.67
CA THR A 160 -2.91 -8.05 -5.08
C THR A 160 -3.72 -7.15 -6.05
N PRO A 161 -3.52 -5.82 -6.02
CA PRO A 161 -4.34 -4.84 -6.74
C PRO A 161 -4.06 -4.77 -8.24
N THR A 162 -2.89 -5.25 -8.71
CA THR A 162 -2.35 -5.08 -10.07
C THR A 162 -3.37 -5.29 -11.19
N HIS A 163 -4.10 -6.41 -11.17
CA HIS A 163 -5.05 -6.76 -12.23
C HIS A 163 -6.46 -6.19 -12.02
N VAL A 164 -6.75 -5.56 -10.89
CA VAL A 164 -8.02 -4.86 -10.61
C VAL A 164 -7.86 -3.35 -10.49
N MET A 165 -6.66 -2.82 -10.77
CA MET A 165 -6.32 -1.39 -10.66
C MET A 165 -7.37 -0.44 -11.27
N PRO A 166 -7.96 -0.67 -12.47
CA PRO A 166 -9.01 0.22 -12.99
C PRO A 166 -10.27 0.25 -12.11
N ASN A 167 -10.73 -0.90 -11.63
CA ASN A 167 -11.88 -1.02 -10.71
C ASN A 167 -11.60 -0.36 -9.37
N ILE A 168 -10.37 -0.48 -8.85
CA ILE A 168 -9.93 0.23 -7.63
C ILE A 168 -10.05 1.73 -7.82
N LEU A 169 -9.60 2.28 -8.96
CA LEU A 169 -9.66 3.73 -9.20
C LEU A 169 -11.11 4.24 -9.35
N GLY A 170 -11.97 3.50 -10.07
CA GLY A 170 -13.40 3.81 -10.18
C GLY A 170 -14.10 3.76 -8.82
N ALA A 171 -13.91 2.67 -8.07
CA ALA A 171 -14.43 2.49 -6.72
C ALA A 171 -13.95 3.58 -5.75
N THR A 172 -12.65 3.94 -5.79
CA THR A 172 -12.07 5.02 -4.96
C THR A 172 -12.80 6.34 -5.17
N ARG A 173 -13.10 6.70 -6.43
CA ARG A 173 -13.82 7.94 -6.73
C ARG A 173 -15.28 7.89 -6.27
N ILE A 174 -15.96 6.76 -6.44
CA ILE A 174 -17.33 6.55 -5.92
C ILE A 174 -17.35 6.63 -4.39
N ALA A 175 -16.35 6.03 -3.72
CA ALA A 175 -16.20 6.05 -2.27
C ALA A 175 -15.89 7.46 -1.74
N LEU A 176 -14.98 8.20 -2.39
CA LEU A 176 -14.70 9.61 -2.09
C LEU A 176 -15.97 10.45 -2.11
N LEU A 177 -16.77 10.35 -3.19
CA LEU A 177 -18.01 11.11 -3.34
C LEU A 177 -19.10 10.70 -2.33
N LYS A 178 -18.97 9.51 -1.72
CA LYS A 178 -19.78 9.01 -0.60
C LYS A 178 -19.16 9.28 0.79
N GLY A 179 -17.98 9.90 0.87
CA GLY A 179 -17.32 10.30 2.13
C GLY A 179 -16.09 9.48 2.58
N LEU A 180 -15.39 8.77 1.67
CA LEU A 180 -14.14 8.08 2.01
C LEU A 180 -12.98 9.06 2.27
N HIS A 181 -12.35 8.94 3.44
CA HIS A 181 -11.30 9.82 3.96
C HIS A 181 -10.12 9.06 4.59
N LEU A 182 -9.95 7.77 4.29
CA LEU A 182 -8.82 6.94 4.76
C LEU A 182 -7.72 6.80 3.69
N PRO A 183 -6.44 6.66 4.07
CA PRO A 183 -5.36 6.40 3.12
C PRO A 183 -5.57 5.09 2.35
N LEU A 184 -5.17 5.08 1.08
CA LEU A 184 -5.05 3.85 0.29
C LEU A 184 -3.66 3.23 0.46
N CYS A 185 -3.63 1.97 0.89
CA CYS A 185 -2.45 1.12 0.95
C CYS A 185 -2.47 0.14 -0.24
N TYR A 186 -1.47 0.22 -1.13
CA TYR A 186 -1.36 -0.61 -2.33
C TYR A 186 -0.38 -1.78 -2.07
N ASN A 187 -0.92 -2.93 -1.65
CA ASN A 187 -0.19 -4.11 -1.19
C ASN A 187 0.00 -5.10 -2.35
N THR A 188 1.18 -5.08 -2.96
CA THR A 188 1.43 -5.70 -4.26
C THR A 188 2.65 -6.63 -4.25
N SER A 189 2.70 -7.54 -5.22
CA SER A 189 3.80 -8.49 -5.41
C SER A 189 5.12 -7.89 -5.93
N GLY A 190 5.20 -6.56 -6.05
CA GLY A 190 6.26 -5.84 -6.76
C GLY A 190 6.19 -5.94 -8.29
N TYR A 191 5.54 -6.96 -8.86
CA TYR A 191 5.51 -7.20 -10.32
C TYR A 191 4.53 -6.30 -11.08
N GLU A 192 4.84 -5.00 -11.06
CA GLU A 192 4.07 -3.89 -11.61
C GLU A 192 4.76 -3.31 -12.86
N LEU A 193 4.04 -2.50 -13.63
CA LEU A 193 4.65 -1.68 -14.69
C LEU A 193 4.83 -0.25 -14.17
N PRO A 194 6.05 0.35 -14.25
CA PRO A 194 6.27 1.75 -13.87
C PRO A 194 5.35 2.73 -14.62
N GLU A 195 4.99 2.40 -15.87
CA GLU A 195 3.98 3.11 -16.68
C GLU A 195 2.61 3.22 -16.00
N ASN A 196 2.20 2.18 -15.26
CA ASN A 196 0.90 2.12 -14.59
C ASN A 196 0.97 2.66 -13.17
N ILE A 197 2.09 2.45 -12.45
CA ILE A 197 2.33 3.11 -11.16
C ILE A 197 2.31 4.64 -11.32
N LYS A 198 2.79 5.19 -12.45
CA LYS A 198 2.64 6.62 -12.80
C LYS A 198 1.19 7.11 -12.91
N LEU A 199 0.20 6.23 -13.09
CA LEU A 199 -1.23 6.58 -13.03
C LEU A 199 -1.74 6.72 -11.58
N LEU A 200 -1.01 6.19 -10.60
CA LEU A 200 -1.37 6.19 -9.18
C LEU A 200 -0.77 7.38 -8.39
N ASP A 201 0.07 8.20 -9.02
CA ASP A 201 0.76 9.36 -8.43
C ASP A 201 -0.20 10.39 -7.82
N GLY A 202 -0.32 10.44 -6.49
CA GLY A 202 -1.32 11.24 -5.80
C GLY A 202 -2.73 10.63 -5.81
N ILE A 203 -2.83 9.31 -5.87
CA ILE A 203 -4.05 8.52 -5.58
C ILE A 203 -3.76 7.54 -4.44
N VAL A 204 -2.66 6.79 -4.55
CA VAL A 204 -2.18 5.91 -3.48
C VAL A 204 -1.36 6.73 -2.49
N ASP A 205 -1.60 6.51 -1.20
CA ASP A 205 -0.89 7.18 -0.12
C ASP A 205 0.28 6.33 0.40
N ILE A 206 0.07 5.02 0.49
CA ILE A 206 1.04 4.06 1.06
C ILE A 206 1.29 2.94 0.06
N TYR A 207 2.55 2.60 -0.19
CA TYR A 207 2.94 1.45 -1.01
C TYR A 207 3.54 0.34 -0.14
N LEU A 208 3.05 -0.88 -0.32
CA LEU A 208 3.52 -2.08 0.37
C LEU A 208 3.92 -3.19 -0.63
N PRO A 209 5.00 -3.02 -1.41
CA PRO A 209 5.48 -4.01 -2.35
C PRO A 209 6.32 -5.12 -1.68
N ASP A 210 6.05 -6.37 -2.05
CA ASP A 210 6.99 -7.47 -1.91
C ASP A 210 8.08 -7.41 -3.00
N LEU A 211 9.36 -7.34 -2.64
CA LEU A 211 10.50 -7.59 -3.53
C LEU A 211 11.09 -8.97 -3.23
N LYS A 212 10.58 -10.00 -3.93
CA LYS A 212 10.73 -11.43 -3.58
C LYS A 212 12.03 -12.08 -4.04
N PHE A 213 12.63 -11.57 -5.10
CA PHE A 213 13.78 -12.16 -5.78
C PHE A 213 14.66 -11.08 -6.38
N MET A 214 15.97 -11.18 -6.15
CA MET A 214 17.01 -10.33 -6.74
C MET A 214 17.80 -11.03 -7.85
N ASP A 215 17.24 -12.10 -8.40
CA ASP A 215 17.88 -12.94 -9.41
C ASP A 215 16.86 -13.45 -10.44
N SER A 216 17.15 -13.26 -11.72
CA SER A 216 16.25 -13.61 -12.81
C SER A 216 16.07 -15.12 -12.98
N GLU A 217 17.05 -15.96 -12.64
CA GLU A 217 16.91 -17.41 -12.75
C GLU A 217 16.13 -18.00 -11.59
N GLU A 218 16.38 -17.55 -10.35
CA GLU A 218 15.58 -17.97 -9.20
C GLU A 218 14.14 -17.47 -9.33
N ALA A 219 13.93 -16.22 -9.77
CA ALA A 219 12.59 -15.71 -10.03
C ALA A 219 11.88 -16.53 -11.13
N ALA A 220 12.56 -16.85 -12.24
CA ALA A 220 12.02 -17.70 -13.30
C ALA A 220 11.69 -19.13 -12.83
N ARG A 221 12.42 -19.65 -11.84
CA ARG A 221 12.24 -20.99 -11.28
C ARG A 221 11.01 -21.11 -10.37
N TYR A 222 10.66 -20.05 -9.64
CA TYR A 222 9.63 -20.08 -8.59
C TYR A 222 8.37 -19.27 -8.86
N ASN A 223 8.17 -18.75 -10.07
CA ASN A 223 6.92 -18.10 -10.48
C ASN A 223 6.50 -18.56 -11.88
N TYR A 224 5.23 -18.93 -12.07
CA TYR A 224 4.76 -19.53 -13.33
C TYR A 224 4.68 -18.57 -14.52
N VAL A 225 4.96 -17.28 -14.33
CA VAL A 225 4.50 -16.23 -15.24
C VAL A 225 5.56 -15.14 -15.44
N ALA A 226 6.08 -15.03 -16.67
CA ALA A 226 6.97 -13.97 -17.18
C ALA A 226 8.16 -13.61 -16.26
N ALA A 227 8.67 -14.59 -15.54
CA ALA A 227 9.29 -14.35 -14.25
C ALA A 227 10.80 -14.01 -14.27
N SER A 228 11.48 -14.09 -15.42
CA SER A 228 12.87 -13.65 -15.55
C SER A 228 13.03 -12.12 -15.44
N THR A 229 12.03 -11.34 -15.86
CA THR A 229 12.02 -9.87 -15.74
C THR A 229 11.48 -9.41 -14.38
N TYR A 230 11.20 -10.32 -13.44
CA TYR A 230 10.65 -9.96 -12.14
C TYR A 230 11.51 -8.98 -11.33
N PRO A 231 12.84 -9.19 -11.15
CA PRO A 231 13.65 -8.30 -10.32
C PRO A 231 13.67 -6.88 -10.90
N GLU A 232 13.99 -6.76 -12.19
CA GLU A 232 14.03 -5.51 -12.95
C GLU A 232 12.72 -4.71 -12.82
N MET A 233 11.58 -5.31 -13.19
CA MET A 233 10.27 -4.64 -13.15
C MET A 233 9.85 -4.28 -11.72
N ALA A 234 10.21 -5.09 -10.71
CA ALA A 234 9.95 -4.78 -9.32
C ALA A 234 10.84 -3.63 -8.82
N GLN A 235 12.13 -3.63 -9.11
CA GLN A 235 13.07 -2.57 -8.74
C GLN A 235 12.68 -1.23 -9.40
N GLU A 236 12.39 -1.21 -10.70
CA GLU A 236 11.93 0.01 -11.40
C GLU A 236 10.60 0.55 -10.84
N SER A 237 9.63 -0.34 -10.57
CA SER A 237 8.33 0.09 -10.07
C SER A 237 8.39 0.55 -8.61
N ILE A 238 9.22 -0.06 -7.77
CA ILE A 238 9.48 0.38 -6.39
C ILE A 238 10.17 1.76 -6.36
N ILE A 239 11.10 2.04 -7.27
CA ILE A 239 11.69 3.39 -7.42
C ILE A 239 10.60 4.42 -7.78
N GLU A 240 9.69 4.08 -8.69
CA GLU A 240 8.55 4.95 -9.04
C GLU A 240 7.54 5.10 -7.90
N MET A 241 7.30 4.07 -7.09
CA MET A 241 6.51 4.17 -5.85
C MET A 241 7.18 5.15 -4.86
N TYR A 242 8.47 4.97 -4.60
CA TYR A 242 9.25 5.85 -3.71
C TYR A 242 9.20 7.31 -4.17
N ARG A 243 9.32 7.56 -5.48
CA ARG A 243 9.22 8.90 -6.09
C ARG A 243 7.87 9.59 -5.87
N GLN A 244 6.81 8.85 -5.55
CA GLN A 244 5.47 9.39 -5.32
C GLN A 244 5.20 9.71 -3.84
N VAL A 245 5.68 8.86 -2.93
CA VAL A 245 5.27 8.91 -1.50
C VAL A 245 6.42 9.08 -0.51
N GLY A 246 7.67 8.85 -0.92
CA GLY A 246 8.87 8.96 -0.07
C GLY A 246 8.98 7.89 1.02
N ASP A 247 9.75 8.21 2.05
CA ASP A 247 9.85 7.41 3.29
C ASP A 247 8.53 7.39 4.07
N LEU A 248 8.41 6.44 5.00
CA LEU A 248 7.20 6.26 5.82
C LEU A 248 6.94 7.46 6.74
N VAL A 249 5.79 8.12 6.53
CA VAL A 249 5.24 9.18 7.39
C VAL A 249 4.12 8.60 8.24
N THR A 250 4.14 8.89 9.55
CA THR A 250 3.14 8.42 10.52
C THR A 250 2.51 9.56 11.32
N ASP A 251 1.33 9.32 11.88
CA ASP A 251 0.68 10.19 12.87
C ASP A 251 1.34 10.10 14.26
N GLU A 252 0.84 10.88 15.23
CA GLU A 252 1.31 10.86 16.63
C GLU A 252 1.03 9.53 17.37
N HIS A 253 0.41 8.55 16.72
CA HIS A 253 0.16 7.20 17.22
C HIS A 253 0.98 6.13 16.47
N GLY A 254 1.85 6.55 15.53
CA GLY A 254 2.68 5.65 14.73
C GLY A 254 1.92 4.97 13.57
N ILE A 255 0.73 5.44 13.22
CA ILE A 255 -0.09 4.93 12.12
C ILE A 255 0.36 5.54 10.81
N ALA A 256 0.54 4.73 9.78
CA ALA A 256 0.96 5.17 8.45
C ALA A 256 -0.07 6.11 7.82
N GLN A 257 0.39 7.31 7.44
CA GLN A 257 -0.37 8.27 6.65
C GLN A 257 0.02 8.19 5.18
N SER A 258 1.33 8.14 4.88
CA SER A 258 1.86 7.95 3.53
C SER A 258 3.26 7.33 3.55
N GLY A 259 3.74 6.82 2.42
CA GLY A 259 5.13 6.41 2.25
C GLY A 259 5.32 4.98 1.75
N LEU A 260 6.59 4.61 1.51
CA LEU A 260 6.98 3.29 1.03
C LEU A 260 7.40 2.36 2.18
N MET A 261 6.87 1.14 2.18
CA MET A 261 7.19 0.06 3.11
C MET A 261 7.51 -1.20 2.30
N ILE A 262 8.76 -1.67 2.29
CA ILE A 262 9.17 -2.80 1.42
C ILE A 262 9.17 -4.11 2.22
N ARG A 263 8.63 -5.17 1.63
CA ARG A 263 8.66 -6.53 2.15
C ARG A 263 9.69 -7.37 1.41
N HIS A 264 10.52 -8.12 2.13
CA HIS A 264 11.40 -9.13 1.57
C HIS A 264 11.28 -10.44 2.33
N LEU A 265 10.97 -11.53 1.62
CA LEU A 265 10.78 -12.84 2.21
C LEU A 265 12.11 -13.61 2.22
N VAL A 266 12.64 -13.92 3.41
CA VAL A 266 13.80 -14.80 3.54
C VAL A 266 13.36 -16.20 3.10
N MET A 267 14.07 -16.77 2.14
CA MET A 267 13.75 -18.08 1.56
C MET A 267 14.92 -19.06 1.68
N PRO A 268 14.65 -20.37 1.82
CA PRO A 268 15.68 -21.40 1.98
C PRO A 268 16.78 -21.35 0.92
N ASN A 269 18.01 -21.67 1.32
CA ASN A 269 19.18 -21.75 0.46
C ASN A 269 19.42 -20.46 -0.35
N ARG A 270 19.15 -19.31 0.30
CA ARG A 270 19.35 -17.92 -0.17
C ARG A 270 18.68 -17.55 -1.50
N VAL A 271 17.68 -18.30 -1.97
CA VAL A 271 17.10 -18.11 -3.32
C VAL A 271 16.48 -16.74 -3.56
N ALA A 272 16.07 -16.01 -2.52
CA ALA A 272 15.54 -14.66 -2.63
C ALA A 272 16.62 -13.61 -2.96
N GLY A 273 17.89 -13.88 -2.66
CA GLY A 273 19.01 -12.93 -2.81
C GLY A 273 18.95 -11.78 -1.81
N THR A 274 18.78 -12.08 -0.52
CA THR A 274 18.59 -11.06 0.54
C THR A 274 19.80 -10.13 0.69
N ASP A 275 21.00 -10.64 0.44
CA ASP A 275 22.25 -9.88 0.34
C ASP A 275 22.18 -8.79 -0.75
N LYS A 276 21.71 -9.17 -1.96
CA LYS A 276 21.49 -8.25 -3.07
C LYS A 276 20.36 -7.27 -2.76
N PHE A 277 19.34 -7.70 -2.02
CA PHE A 277 18.14 -6.90 -1.71
C PHE A 277 18.48 -5.73 -0.78
N VAL A 278 19.07 -6.00 0.38
CA VAL A 278 19.37 -4.96 1.37
C VAL A 278 20.37 -3.94 0.82
N LYS A 279 21.35 -4.42 0.06
CA LYS A 279 22.29 -3.57 -0.69
C LYS A 279 21.57 -2.69 -1.72
N TRP A 280 20.66 -3.25 -2.53
CA TRP A 280 19.92 -2.48 -3.53
C TRP A 280 19.07 -1.37 -2.88
N VAL A 281 18.39 -1.66 -1.76
CA VAL A 281 17.63 -0.65 -1.01
C VAL A 281 18.56 0.48 -0.55
N ALA A 282 19.70 0.16 0.07
CA ALA A 282 20.66 1.15 0.56
C ALA A 282 21.33 1.98 -0.56
N GLU A 283 21.46 1.43 -1.77
CA GLU A 283 22.06 2.11 -2.93
C GLU A 283 21.06 2.97 -3.74
N ASN A 284 19.75 2.69 -3.67
CA ASN A 284 18.75 3.27 -4.57
C ASN A 284 17.64 4.07 -3.85
N LEU A 285 17.48 3.87 -2.54
CA LEU A 285 16.43 4.47 -1.72
C LEU A 285 17.06 5.15 -0.48
N SER A 286 16.23 5.63 0.45
CA SER A 286 16.73 6.23 1.69
C SER A 286 17.11 5.14 2.70
N PRO A 287 18.19 5.31 3.49
CA PRO A 287 18.44 4.44 4.66
C PRO A 287 17.33 4.46 5.71
N GLY A 288 16.42 5.45 5.65
CA GLY A 288 15.19 5.55 6.44
C GLY A 288 13.96 4.86 5.83
N THR A 289 14.06 4.31 4.62
CA THR A 289 12.95 3.57 3.98
C THR A 289 12.62 2.33 4.81
N TYR A 290 11.33 2.13 5.10
CA TYR A 290 10.88 1.05 5.97
C TYR A 290 11.02 -0.31 5.28
N VAL A 291 11.64 -1.28 5.97
CA VAL A 291 11.90 -2.63 5.45
C VAL A 291 11.47 -3.72 6.44
N ASN A 292 10.55 -4.58 6.02
CA ASN A 292 10.19 -5.81 6.72
C ASN A 292 10.92 -7.01 6.09
N ILE A 293 11.92 -7.53 6.81
CA ILE A 293 12.60 -8.79 6.48
C ILE A 293 11.82 -9.93 7.15
N MET A 294 11.17 -10.75 6.34
CA MET A 294 10.16 -11.70 6.77
C MET A 294 10.73 -13.11 6.95
N ALA A 295 10.61 -13.64 8.17
CA ALA A 295 10.84 -15.04 8.51
C ALA A 295 9.70 -15.98 8.09
N GLN A 296 8.57 -15.43 7.61
CA GLN A 296 7.28 -16.10 7.43
C GLN A 296 7.22 -17.11 6.26
N TYR A 297 8.36 -17.62 5.77
CA TYR A 297 8.37 -18.62 4.69
C TYR A 297 7.76 -19.95 5.14
N ARG A 298 6.90 -20.52 4.28
CA ARG A 298 6.23 -21.80 4.49
C ARG A 298 6.17 -22.57 3.18
N VAL A 299 6.25 -23.89 3.26
CA VAL A 299 6.18 -24.81 2.11
C VAL A 299 4.72 -24.93 1.65
N GLU A 300 4.24 -23.90 0.96
CA GLU A 300 2.85 -23.74 0.53
C GLU A 300 2.66 -23.97 -0.97
N HIS A 301 1.40 -24.16 -1.39
CA HIS A 301 0.98 -24.47 -2.76
C HIS A 301 1.68 -25.68 -3.39
N LYS A 302 2.81 -25.45 -4.09
CA LYS A 302 3.61 -26.45 -4.79
C LYS A 302 5.09 -26.39 -4.41
N ALA A 303 5.47 -25.61 -3.40
CA ALA A 303 6.87 -25.48 -2.96
C ALA A 303 7.53 -26.81 -2.59
N PHE A 304 6.76 -27.82 -2.17
CA PHE A 304 7.25 -29.18 -1.90
C PHE A 304 7.76 -29.92 -3.16
N GLU A 305 7.38 -29.48 -4.37
CA GLU A 305 7.87 -30.01 -5.65
C GLU A 305 9.27 -29.47 -6.00
N TYR A 306 9.78 -28.50 -5.23
CA TYR A 306 11.01 -27.76 -5.52
C TYR A 306 12.01 -27.93 -4.36
N GLU A 307 12.88 -28.93 -4.44
CA GLU A 307 13.86 -29.34 -3.40
C GLU A 307 14.53 -28.16 -2.66
N ARG A 308 15.07 -27.17 -3.40
CA ARG A 308 15.73 -25.99 -2.83
C ARG A 308 14.86 -25.09 -1.96
N ILE A 309 13.53 -25.24 -1.97
CA ILE A 309 12.58 -24.47 -1.13
C ILE A 309 11.56 -25.36 -0.40
N ALA A 310 11.73 -26.69 -0.44
CA ALA A 310 10.83 -27.69 0.15
C ALA A 310 10.98 -27.85 1.68
N ARG A 311 11.55 -26.86 2.37
CA ARG A 311 11.73 -26.81 3.84
C ARG A 311 11.45 -25.42 4.40
N ALA A 312 11.26 -25.29 5.70
CA ALA A 312 11.31 -23.99 6.36
C ALA A 312 12.75 -23.40 6.31
N ILE A 313 12.88 -22.08 6.54
CA ILE A 313 14.18 -21.45 6.79
C ILE A 313 14.75 -21.89 8.14
N THR A 314 16.07 -21.89 8.28
CA THR A 314 16.75 -22.14 9.57
C THR A 314 16.92 -20.83 10.36
N PRO A 315 17.23 -20.89 11.68
CA PRO A 315 17.58 -19.70 12.45
C PRO A 315 18.75 -18.91 11.85
N GLU A 316 19.78 -19.62 11.37
CA GLU A 316 20.99 -19.05 10.77
C GLU A 316 20.66 -18.25 9.50
N GLU A 317 19.81 -18.78 8.63
CA GLU A 317 19.38 -18.09 7.40
C GLU A 317 18.63 -16.78 7.68
N PHE A 318 17.89 -16.69 8.80
CA PHE A 318 17.24 -15.44 9.19
C PHE A 318 18.19 -14.47 9.90
N ILE A 319 19.09 -14.97 10.75
CA ILE A 319 20.10 -14.15 11.43
C ILE A 319 21.02 -13.49 10.39
N GLU A 320 21.51 -14.27 9.41
CA GLU A 320 22.32 -13.79 8.30
C GLU A 320 21.60 -12.72 7.46
N ALA A 321 20.33 -12.95 7.12
CA ALA A 321 19.50 -11.99 6.39
C ALA A 321 19.35 -10.64 7.11
N MET A 322 19.26 -10.66 8.44
CA MET A 322 19.21 -9.45 9.27
C MET A 322 20.58 -8.80 9.46
N GLU A 323 21.65 -9.60 9.52
CA GLU A 323 23.02 -9.10 9.66
C GLU A 323 23.46 -8.33 8.41
N TRP A 324 23.17 -8.84 7.20
CA TRP A 324 23.37 -8.05 5.96
C TRP A 324 22.56 -6.75 5.94
N ALA A 325 21.38 -6.70 6.56
CA ALA A 325 20.56 -5.48 6.64
C ALA A 325 21.20 -4.40 7.52
N MET A 326 21.80 -4.83 8.64
CA MET A 326 22.56 -3.95 9.53
C MET A 326 23.89 -3.51 8.90
N GLU A 327 24.59 -4.40 8.19
CA GLU A 327 25.80 -4.07 7.41
C GLU A 327 25.51 -3.08 6.28
N ALA A 328 24.38 -3.23 5.58
CA ALA A 328 23.87 -2.28 4.59
C ALA A 328 23.37 -0.95 5.20
N SER A 329 23.48 -0.77 6.52
CA SER A 329 23.10 0.45 7.24
C SER A 329 21.63 0.85 7.10
N LEU A 330 20.72 -0.12 6.91
CA LEU A 330 19.28 0.12 6.90
C LEU A 330 18.79 0.44 8.32
N THR A 331 18.17 1.60 8.51
CA THR A 331 17.84 2.14 9.85
C THR A 331 16.40 1.89 10.30
N ASN A 332 15.49 1.55 9.38
CA ASN A 332 14.05 1.44 9.62
C ASN A 332 13.54 0.02 9.35
N LEU A 333 14.04 -0.95 10.14
CA LEU A 333 13.64 -2.36 10.05
C LEU A 333 12.37 -2.63 10.88
N ASP A 334 11.47 -3.52 10.43
CA ASP A 334 10.25 -3.85 11.21
C ASP A 334 10.61 -4.35 12.62
N LEU A 335 9.91 -3.83 13.62
CA LEU A 335 10.09 -4.20 15.02
C LEU A 335 9.88 -5.70 15.25
N ARG A 336 9.08 -6.37 14.41
CA ARG A 336 8.89 -7.82 14.47
C ARG A 336 10.03 -8.59 13.79
N SER A 337 10.67 -8.04 12.74
CA SER A 337 11.92 -8.60 12.21
C SER A 337 13.04 -8.54 13.25
N MET A 338 13.15 -7.41 13.97
CA MET A 338 14.09 -7.26 15.09
C MET A 338 13.77 -8.21 16.26
N ALA A 339 12.51 -8.30 16.70
CA ALA A 339 12.12 -9.24 17.75
C ALA A 339 12.34 -10.72 17.35
N ASN A 340 12.15 -11.06 16.08
CA ASN A 340 12.48 -12.39 15.56
C ASN A 340 14.00 -12.64 15.61
N LEU A 341 14.84 -11.66 15.28
CA LEU A 341 16.31 -11.79 15.34
C LEU A 341 16.78 -12.17 16.75
N ASP A 342 16.26 -11.51 17.78
CA ASP A 342 16.58 -11.83 19.18
C ASP A 342 16.12 -13.26 19.56
N ILE A 343 14.91 -13.65 19.14
CA ILE A 343 14.37 -15.00 19.36
C ILE A 343 15.21 -16.07 18.65
N TYR A 344 15.69 -15.82 17.43
CA TYR A 344 16.53 -16.78 16.71
C TYR A 344 17.95 -16.85 17.28
N ARG A 345 18.57 -15.72 17.65
CA ARG A 345 19.87 -15.71 18.34
C ARG A 345 19.83 -16.44 19.68
N ALA A 346 18.76 -16.28 20.45
CA ALA A 346 18.53 -17.00 21.72
C ALA A 346 18.21 -18.50 21.55
N ARG A 347 18.06 -19.02 20.32
CA ARG A 347 17.89 -20.46 20.02
C ARG A 347 19.19 -21.15 19.57
N LEU A 348 20.27 -20.40 19.36
CA LEU A 348 21.59 -20.91 18.97
C LEU A 348 22.62 -20.81 20.11
N GLN A 349 22.16 -20.55 21.33
CA GLN A 349 22.94 -20.48 22.58
C GLN A 349 22.52 -21.63 23.50
#